data_AF-A0A4R1RVL8-F1
#
_entry.id   AF-A0A4R1RVL8-F1
#
_cell.length_a   1.000
_cell.length_b   1.000
_cell.length_c   1.000
_cell.angle_alpha   90.00
_cell.angle_beta   90.00
_cell.angle_gamma   90.00
#
_symmetry.space_group_name_H-M   'P 1'
#
loop_
_entity.id
_entity.type
_entity.pdbx_description
1 polymer ?
#
loop_
_entity_poly.entity_id
_entity_poly.type
_entity_poly.pdbx_seq_one_letter_code
_entity_poly.pdbx_strand_id
1 'polypeptide(L)'
;MGLLDWLFGKQGTSSEERRAPQSQDELWSISENGNPMMTYRNRRITVFAGNDGWKFCVAKITADNDPYFSEVYASEAAAKYEALAWMNGSPSLHQSFQEQRRENRASKWEECILATETLANDLQAALADHSLNVTALRKIEAKIAPNVKRFSWQITQYYRDGVSDELIHKAEGLEKRFQALALVVDTRIAEAKSRPRKKT
;
A
#
# COMPACT_ATOMS: atom_id res chain seq x y z
N MET A 1 -21.54 46.55 -52.34
CA MET A 1 -21.63 45.19 -51.75
C MET A 1 -20.33 44.46 -52.07
N GLY A 2 -19.35 44.59 -51.17
CA GLY A 2 -17.98 44.16 -51.42
C GLY A 2 -17.72 42.76 -50.86
N LEU A 3 -16.81 42.04 -51.52
CA LEU A 3 -16.31 40.71 -51.15
C LEU A 3 -15.75 40.62 -49.71
N LEU A 4 -15.48 41.76 -49.07
CA LEU A 4 -14.91 41.87 -47.74
C LEU A 4 -15.94 41.74 -46.59
N ASP A 5 -17.24 41.99 -46.85
CA ASP A 5 -18.31 41.81 -45.83
C ASP A 5 -18.62 40.32 -45.55
N TRP A 6 -18.16 39.42 -46.42
CA TRP A 6 -18.33 37.96 -46.26
C TRP A 6 -17.24 37.34 -45.38
N LEU A 7 -16.03 37.94 -45.35
CA LEU A 7 -14.89 37.41 -44.59
C LEU A 7 -14.87 37.86 -43.12
N PHE A 8 -15.51 38.98 -42.78
CA PHE A 8 -15.56 39.50 -41.40
C PHE A 8 -17.00 39.62 -40.91
N GLY A 9 -17.64 38.46 -40.80
CA GLY A 9 -19.03 38.27 -40.37
C GLY A 9 -19.50 39.30 -39.34
N LYS A 10 -20.48 40.08 -39.79
CA LYS A 10 -21.38 40.95 -39.01
C LYS A 10 -21.78 40.27 -37.71
N GLN A 11 -21.42 40.86 -36.56
CA GLN A 11 -21.89 40.44 -35.25
C GLN A 11 -23.41 40.61 -35.17
N GLY A 12 -24.14 39.54 -35.47
CA GLY A 12 -25.54 39.39 -35.11
C GLY A 12 -25.59 39.05 -33.62
N THR A 13 -26.18 39.95 -32.84
CA THR A 13 -26.55 39.72 -31.44
C THR A 13 -27.56 38.57 -31.37
N SER A 14 -27.05 37.35 -31.17
CA SER A 14 -27.83 36.23 -30.67
C SER A 14 -27.27 35.87 -29.31
N SER A 15 -28.10 36.14 -28.31
CA SER A 15 -27.87 35.84 -26.90
C SER A 15 -27.96 34.33 -26.69
N GLU A 16 -26.95 33.59 -27.12
CA GLU A 16 -26.72 32.24 -26.61
C GLU A 16 -25.63 32.36 -25.55
N GLU A 17 -26.08 32.32 -24.29
CA GLU A 17 -25.24 32.16 -23.11
C GLU A 17 -24.30 30.96 -23.33
N ARG A 18 -23.09 31.24 -23.80
CA ARG A 18 -21.94 30.37 -23.60
C ARG A 18 -21.71 30.33 -22.10
N ARG A 19 -22.37 29.40 -21.41
CA ARG A 19 -22.00 29.01 -20.05
C ARG A 19 -20.52 28.70 -20.10
N ALA A 20 -19.73 29.50 -19.39
CA ALA A 20 -18.36 29.14 -19.05
C ALA A 20 -18.38 27.70 -18.49
N PRO A 21 -17.32 26.90 -18.69
CA PRO A 21 -17.23 25.61 -18.02
C PRO A 21 -17.39 25.87 -16.53
N GLN A 22 -18.53 25.46 -15.97
CA GLN A 22 -18.82 25.62 -14.55
C GLN A 22 -17.67 24.94 -13.81
N SER A 23 -17.02 25.69 -12.92
CA SER A 23 -16.01 25.10 -12.06
C SER A 23 -16.67 23.93 -11.33
N GLN A 24 -15.97 22.81 -11.20
CA GLN A 24 -16.53 21.60 -10.59
C GLN A 24 -17.12 21.88 -9.20
N ASP A 25 -16.66 22.93 -8.52
CA ASP A 25 -17.17 23.41 -7.23
C ASP A 25 -18.61 23.94 -7.27
N GLU A 26 -19.09 24.51 -8.39
CA GLU A 26 -20.47 25.02 -8.49
C GLU A 26 -21.54 23.92 -8.48
N LEU A 27 -21.16 22.68 -8.77
CA LEU A 27 -22.08 21.53 -8.82
C LEU A 27 -22.31 20.87 -7.46
N TRP A 28 -21.50 21.21 -6.45
CA TRP A 28 -21.61 20.63 -5.11
C TRP A 28 -22.46 21.53 -4.20
N SER A 29 -23.57 20.99 -3.72
CA SER A 29 -24.39 21.55 -2.64
C SER A 29 -23.92 21.07 -1.27
N ILE A 30 -24.37 21.69 -0.19
CA ILE A 30 -24.11 21.24 1.18
C ILE A 30 -25.36 20.51 1.69
N SER A 31 -25.20 19.30 2.18
CA SER A 31 -26.28 18.51 2.80
C SER A 31 -26.65 19.04 4.19
N GLU A 32 -27.78 18.58 4.74
CA GLU A 32 -28.25 18.95 6.09
C GLU A 32 -27.20 18.68 7.18
N ASN A 33 -26.35 17.67 6.99
CA ASN A 33 -25.27 17.31 7.91
C ASN A 33 -23.96 18.07 7.63
N GLY A 34 -23.99 19.11 6.79
CA GLY A 34 -22.81 19.94 6.46
C GLY A 34 -21.84 19.31 5.46
N ASN A 35 -22.16 18.16 4.89
CA ASN A 35 -21.27 17.44 3.96
C ASN A 35 -21.51 17.87 2.50
N PRO A 36 -20.46 18.06 1.68
CA PRO A 36 -20.59 18.27 0.25
C PRO A 36 -21.38 17.14 -0.42
N MET A 37 -22.35 17.51 -1.25
CA MET A 37 -23.28 16.58 -1.88
C MET A 37 -23.68 17.06 -3.27
N MET A 38 -23.87 16.14 -4.20
CA MET A 38 -24.49 16.44 -5.49
C MET A 38 -25.39 15.30 -5.94
N THR A 39 -26.29 15.62 -6.88
CA THR A 39 -27.06 14.62 -7.61
C THR A 39 -26.52 14.49 -9.03
N TYR A 40 -26.12 13.28 -9.40
CA TYR A 40 -25.57 12.97 -10.72
C TYR A 40 -26.21 11.69 -11.28
N ARG A 41 -26.85 11.77 -12.45
CA ARG A 41 -27.47 10.62 -13.17
C ARG A 41 -28.35 9.73 -12.26
N ASN A 42 -29.30 10.33 -11.54
CA ASN A 42 -30.20 9.65 -10.60
C ASN A 42 -29.50 8.96 -9.40
N ARG A 43 -28.27 9.39 -9.08
CA ARG A 43 -27.55 8.98 -7.89
C ARG A 43 -27.16 10.19 -7.07
N ARG A 44 -27.23 10.04 -5.75
CA ARG A 44 -26.75 11.01 -4.80
C ARG A 44 -25.31 10.66 -4.43
N ILE A 45 -24.42 11.62 -4.63
CA ILE A 45 -23.03 11.53 -4.22
C ILE A 45 -22.85 12.40 -2.98
N THR A 46 -22.23 11.88 -1.94
CA THR A 46 -21.95 12.63 -0.71
C THR A 46 -20.50 12.43 -0.33
N VAL A 47 -19.75 13.51 -0.17
CA VAL A 47 -18.35 13.52 0.28
C VAL A 47 -18.33 13.94 1.73
N PHE A 48 -17.62 13.21 2.58
CA PHE A 48 -17.59 13.46 4.02
C PHE A 48 -16.23 13.15 4.62
N ALA A 49 -15.91 13.84 5.72
CA ALA A 49 -14.73 13.55 6.50
C ALA A 49 -14.93 12.25 7.31
N GLY A 50 -13.94 11.37 7.28
CA GLY A 50 -13.79 10.22 8.16
C GLY A 50 -12.54 10.36 9.03
N ASN A 51 -12.29 9.35 9.87
CA ASN A 51 -11.22 9.39 10.87
C ASN A 51 -9.83 9.75 10.32
N ASP A 52 -9.51 9.28 9.11
CA ASP A 52 -8.16 9.38 8.51
C ASP A 52 -8.15 10.19 7.19
N GLY A 53 -9.21 10.92 6.85
CA GLY A 53 -9.29 11.66 5.58
C GLY A 53 -10.70 11.77 5.03
N TRP A 54 -10.85 11.80 3.71
CA TRP A 54 -12.13 12.07 3.05
C TRP A 54 -12.64 10.84 2.30
N LYS A 55 -13.95 10.57 2.37
CA LYS A 55 -14.60 9.48 1.63
C LYS A 55 -15.74 10.05 0.81
N PHE A 56 -16.19 9.28 -0.18
CA PHE A 56 -17.45 9.54 -0.87
C PHE A 56 -18.38 8.33 -0.78
N CYS A 57 -19.68 8.61 -0.77
CA CYS A 57 -20.75 7.66 -0.81
C CYS A 57 -21.60 7.90 -2.05
N VAL A 58 -21.97 6.83 -2.75
CA VAL A 58 -22.90 6.89 -3.89
C VAL A 58 -24.12 6.04 -3.61
N ALA A 59 -25.27 6.69 -3.49
CA ALA A 59 -26.57 6.06 -3.26
C ALA A 59 -27.52 6.31 -4.44
N LYS A 60 -28.43 5.37 -4.72
CA LYS A 60 -29.56 5.66 -5.62
C LYS A 60 -30.59 6.50 -4.87
N ILE A 61 -31.27 7.41 -5.58
CA ILE A 61 -32.24 8.32 -4.95
C ILE A 61 -33.56 7.61 -4.64
N THR A 62 -33.96 6.66 -5.50
CA THR A 62 -35.30 6.07 -5.49
C THR A 62 -35.35 4.59 -5.12
N ALA A 63 -34.20 3.97 -4.84
CA ALA A 63 -34.11 2.54 -4.57
C ALA A 63 -33.36 2.28 -3.26
N ASP A 64 -33.88 1.36 -2.46
CA ASP A 64 -33.29 0.87 -1.21
C ASP A 64 -32.16 -0.14 -1.51
N ASN A 65 -31.21 0.29 -2.32
CA ASN A 65 -30.00 -0.49 -2.60
C ASN A 65 -28.89 -0.06 -1.65
N ASP A 66 -28.03 -1.02 -1.29
CA ASP A 66 -26.83 -0.74 -0.51
C ASP A 66 -25.99 0.38 -1.18
N PRO A 67 -25.73 1.48 -0.47
CA PRO A 67 -24.89 2.55 -0.98
C PRO A 67 -23.44 2.08 -1.12
N TYR A 68 -22.77 2.55 -2.18
CA TYR A 68 -21.34 2.33 -2.34
C TYR A 68 -20.56 3.32 -1.47
N PHE A 69 -19.55 2.83 -0.75
CA PHE A 69 -18.63 3.67 0.01
C PHE A 69 -17.21 3.52 -0.54
N SER A 70 -16.57 4.66 -0.81
CA SER A 70 -15.19 4.69 -1.26
C SER A 70 -14.21 4.41 -0.13
N GLU A 71 -12.97 4.16 -0.54
CA GLU A 71 -11.81 4.25 0.34
C GLU A 71 -11.52 5.71 0.74
N VAL A 72 -10.54 5.89 1.63
CA VAL A 72 -10.18 7.21 2.18
C VAL A 72 -9.18 7.90 1.25
N TYR A 73 -9.39 9.18 1.00
CA TYR A 73 -8.53 10.07 0.23
C TYR A 73 -7.94 11.17 1.11
N ALA A 74 -6.81 11.74 0.66
CA ALA A 74 -6.07 12.74 1.41
C ALA A 74 -6.79 14.10 1.55
N SER A 75 -7.67 14.46 0.60
CA SER A 75 -8.35 15.75 0.59
C SER A 75 -9.79 15.63 0.08
N GLU A 76 -10.61 16.61 0.46
CA GLU A 76 -11.99 16.74 -0.03
C GLU A 76 -12.03 16.83 -1.56
N ALA A 77 -11.13 17.63 -2.15
CA ALA A 77 -11.03 17.79 -3.60
C ALA A 77 -10.71 16.46 -4.31
N ALA A 78 -9.80 15.65 -3.76
CA ALA A 78 -9.49 14.32 -4.30
C ALA A 78 -10.72 13.41 -4.22
N ALA A 79 -11.43 13.39 -3.09
CA ALA A 79 -12.64 12.58 -2.95
C ALA A 79 -13.77 13.03 -3.90
N LYS A 80 -13.96 14.35 -4.11
CA LYS A 80 -14.90 14.90 -5.08
C LYS A 80 -14.56 14.46 -6.51
N TYR A 81 -13.29 14.60 -6.90
CA TYR A 81 -12.82 14.22 -8.22
C TYR A 81 -13.05 12.73 -8.49
N GLU A 82 -12.63 11.88 -7.56
CA GLU A 82 -12.75 10.42 -7.68
C GLU A 82 -14.21 9.95 -7.70
N ALA A 83 -15.10 10.62 -6.96
CA ALA A 83 -16.52 10.32 -7.01
C ALA A 83 -17.10 10.53 -8.42
N LEU A 84 -16.67 11.59 -9.10
CA LEU A 84 -17.08 11.87 -10.49
C LEU A 84 -16.41 10.90 -11.48
N ALA A 85 -15.12 10.62 -11.31
CA ALA A 85 -14.40 9.65 -12.15
C ALA A 85 -15.07 8.27 -12.08
N TRP A 86 -15.37 7.79 -10.87
CA TRP A 86 -16.07 6.53 -10.62
C TRP A 86 -17.45 6.50 -11.29
N MET A 87 -18.23 7.58 -11.17
CA MET A 87 -19.54 7.70 -11.81
C MET A 87 -19.49 7.72 -13.34
N ASN A 88 -18.38 8.18 -13.91
CA ASN A 88 -18.15 8.24 -15.35
C ASN A 88 -17.45 6.98 -15.89
N GLY A 89 -17.06 6.04 -15.03
CA GLY A 89 -16.25 4.88 -15.42
C GLY A 89 -14.84 5.27 -15.90
N SER A 90 -14.34 6.44 -15.50
CA SER A 90 -12.99 6.90 -15.81
C SER A 90 -11.97 6.28 -14.84
N PRO A 91 -10.71 6.10 -15.27
CA PRO A 91 -9.66 5.62 -14.38
C PRO A 91 -9.42 6.60 -13.23
N SER A 92 -9.10 6.07 -12.04
CA SER A 92 -8.72 6.89 -10.88
C SER A 92 -7.41 7.65 -11.15
N LEU A 93 -7.39 8.93 -10.77
CA LEU A 93 -6.20 9.78 -10.83
C LEU A 93 -5.55 9.95 -9.46
N HIS A 94 -6.33 9.86 -8.38
CA HIS A 94 -5.85 9.96 -7.02
C HIS A 94 -5.82 8.58 -6.37
N GLN A 95 -4.65 8.19 -5.89
CA GLN A 95 -4.50 6.99 -5.08
C GLN A 95 -5.23 7.14 -3.75
N SER A 96 -5.89 6.08 -3.32
CA SER A 96 -6.45 6.01 -1.97
C SER A 96 -5.33 5.90 -0.92
N PHE A 97 -5.63 6.23 0.33
CA PHE A 97 -4.71 5.95 1.43
C PHE A 97 -4.41 4.46 1.60
N GLN A 98 -5.32 3.55 1.23
CA GLN A 98 -5.05 2.12 1.33
C GLN A 98 -4.03 1.69 0.27
N GLU A 99 -4.15 2.20 -0.96
CA GLU A 99 -3.18 1.99 -2.03
C GLU A 99 -1.81 2.55 -1.62
N GLN A 100 -1.76 3.79 -1.13
CA GLN A 100 -0.52 4.38 -0.61
C GLN A 100 0.06 3.56 0.57
N ARG A 101 -0.78 3.06 1.49
CA ARG A 101 -0.33 2.20 2.60
C ARG A 101 0.18 0.85 2.08
N ARG A 102 -0.38 0.32 1.00
CA ARG A 102 0.08 -0.93 0.37
C ARG A 102 1.43 -0.73 -0.30
N GLU A 103 1.61 0.33 -1.09
CA GLU A 103 2.88 0.66 -1.73
C GLU A 103 3.99 0.91 -0.70
N ASN A 104 3.70 1.72 0.33
CA ASN A 104 4.65 1.96 1.43
C ASN A 104 5.02 0.70 2.20
N ARG A 105 4.09 -0.28 2.31
CA ARG A 105 4.39 -1.58 2.92
C ARG A 105 5.31 -2.41 2.04
N ALA A 106 5.09 -2.43 0.72
CA ALA A 106 5.95 -3.15 -0.21
C ALA A 106 7.41 -2.68 -0.14
N SER A 107 7.67 -1.37 -0.16
CA SER A 107 9.03 -0.82 -0.02
C SER A 107 9.66 -1.18 1.33
N LYS A 108 8.90 -1.11 2.43
CA LYS A 108 9.38 -1.54 3.75
C LYS A 108 9.71 -3.02 3.81
N TRP A 109 8.98 -3.86 3.06
CA TRP A 109 9.26 -5.28 2.99
C TRP A 109 10.56 -5.58 2.25
N GLU A 110 10.82 -4.86 1.16
CA GLU A 110 12.10 -4.93 0.45
C GLU A 110 13.28 -4.61 1.38
N GLU A 111 13.22 -3.49 2.10
CA GLU A 111 14.24 -3.12 3.09
C GLU A 111 14.45 -4.20 4.16
N CYS A 112 13.35 -4.79 4.65
CA CYS A 112 13.41 -5.88 5.63
C CYS A 112 14.08 -7.14 5.07
N ILE A 113 13.82 -7.49 3.82
CA ILE A 113 14.41 -8.67 3.16
C ILE A 113 15.92 -8.46 2.99
N LEU A 114 16.34 -7.28 2.53
CA LEU A 114 17.76 -6.94 2.38
C LEU A 114 18.49 -6.93 3.73
N ALA A 115 17.90 -6.33 4.77
CA ALA A 115 18.47 -6.35 6.12
C ALA A 115 18.60 -7.78 6.68
N THR A 116 17.62 -8.64 6.38
CA THR A 116 17.63 -10.04 6.81
C THR A 116 18.69 -10.86 6.08
N GLU A 117 18.95 -10.55 4.81
CA GLU A 117 20.04 -11.14 4.03
C GLU A 117 21.41 -10.78 4.60
N THR A 118 21.64 -9.50 4.92
CA THR A 118 22.89 -9.05 5.57
C THR A 118 23.09 -9.79 6.89
N LEU A 119 22.04 -9.89 7.71
CA LEU A 119 22.09 -10.65 8.96
C LEU A 119 22.43 -12.13 8.73
N ALA A 120 21.87 -12.77 7.70
CA ALA A 120 22.19 -14.16 7.37
C ALA A 120 23.67 -14.33 7.02
N ASN A 121 24.23 -13.40 6.24
CA ASN A 121 25.64 -13.40 5.87
C ASN A 121 26.54 -13.19 7.09
N ASP A 122 26.21 -12.25 7.98
CA ASP A 122 26.96 -11.97 9.20
C ASP A 122 26.96 -13.18 10.16
N LEU A 123 25.81 -13.85 10.32
CA LEU A 123 25.70 -15.05 11.15
C LEU A 123 26.49 -16.22 10.56
N GLN A 124 26.47 -16.36 9.24
CA GLN A 124 27.25 -17.37 8.54
C GLN A 124 28.76 -17.12 8.69
N ALA A 125 29.21 -15.86 8.56
CA ALA A 125 30.59 -15.47 8.80
C ALA A 125 31.00 -15.70 10.26
N ALA A 126 30.15 -15.36 11.23
CA ALA A 126 30.40 -15.64 12.64
C ALA A 126 30.54 -17.15 12.91
N LEU A 127 29.73 -17.99 12.25
CA LEU A 127 29.81 -19.45 12.39
C LEU A 127 31.01 -20.07 11.68
N ALA A 128 31.67 -19.37 10.75
CA ALA A 128 32.92 -19.86 10.16
C ALA A 128 34.04 -19.99 11.20
N ASP A 129 33.97 -19.24 12.31
CA ASP A 129 34.88 -19.42 13.44
C ASP A 129 34.57 -20.73 14.19
N HIS A 130 35.48 -21.70 14.12
CA HIS A 130 35.38 -22.98 14.82
C HIS A 130 35.83 -22.92 16.29
N SER A 131 36.36 -21.78 16.75
CA SER A 131 36.82 -21.58 18.14
C SER A 131 35.71 -21.13 19.11
N LEU A 132 34.50 -20.91 18.60
CA LEU A 132 33.35 -20.47 19.39
C LEU A 132 33.00 -21.44 20.52
N ASN A 133 32.87 -20.90 21.74
CA ASN A 133 32.37 -21.65 22.88
C ASN A 133 30.84 -21.75 22.88
N VAL A 134 30.29 -22.62 23.75
CA VAL A 134 28.84 -22.86 23.86
C VAL A 134 28.07 -21.56 24.10
N THR A 135 28.58 -20.65 24.93
CA THR A 135 27.92 -19.39 25.24
C THR A 135 27.81 -18.48 24.01
N ALA A 136 28.86 -18.42 23.18
CA ALA A 136 28.85 -17.65 21.94
C ALA A 136 27.89 -18.28 20.91
N LEU A 137 27.87 -19.61 20.79
CA LEU A 137 26.92 -20.33 19.94
C LEU A 137 25.46 -20.08 20.37
N ARG A 138 25.17 -20.05 21.68
CA ARG A 138 23.83 -19.71 22.20
C ARG A 138 23.41 -18.27 21.87
N LYS A 139 24.35 -17.32 21.79
CA LYS A 139 24.05 -15.95 21.34
C LYS A 139 23.67 -15.91 19.86
N ILE A 140 24.32 -16.74 19.03
CA ILE A 140 23.99 -16.87 17.60
C ILE A 140 22.60 -17.52 17.45
N GLU A 141 22.33 -18.61 18.17
CA GLU A 141 21.00 -19.27 18.22
C GLU A 141 19.89 -18.26 18.58
N ALA A 142 20.11 -17.42 19.60
CA ALA A 142 19.15 -16.41 20.03
C ALA A 142 18.83 -15.36 18.94
N LYS A 143 19.76 -15.11 18.01
CA LYS A 143 19.51 -14.25 16.84
C LYS A 143 18.79 -15.00 15.71
N ILE A 144 19.02 -16.30 15.56
CA ILE A 144 18.40 -17.14 14.52
C ILE A 144 16.94 -17.46 14.86
N ALA A 145 16.65 -17.84 16.11
CA ALA A 145 15.35 -18.38 16.49
C ALA A 145 14.14 -17.44 16.22
N PRO A 146 14.22 -16.11 16.45
CA PRO A 146 13.12 -15.21 16.11
C PRO A 146 12.87 -15.14 14.60
N ASN A 147 13.92 -15.22 13.78
CA ASN A 147 13.83 -15.19 12.33
C ASN A 147 13.12 -16.43 11.79
N VAL A 148 13.53 -17.62 12.24
CA VAL A 148 12.89 -18.89 11.85
C VAL A 148 11.40 -18.89 12.19
N LYS A 149 11.02 -18.37 13.36
CA LYS A 149 9.60 -18.30 13.78
C LYS A 149 8.74 -17.34 12.95
N ARG A 150 9.32 -16.26 12.44
CA ARG A 150 8.55 -15.20 11.75
C ARG A 150 8.39 -15.44 10.24
N PHE A 151 9.29 -16.20 9.60
CA PHE A 151 9.31 -16.31 8.14
C PHE A 151 8.00 -16.80 7.53
N SER A 152 7.39 -17.86 8.08
CA SER A 152 6.13 -18.41 7.53
C SER A 152 5.00 -17.36 7.49
N TRP A 153 4.86 -16.58 8.56
CA TRP A 153 3.90 -15.49 8.61
C TRP A 153 4.30 -14.33 7.68
N GLN A 154 5.56 -13.93 7.67
CA GLN A 154 6.04 -12.81 6.83
C GLN A 154 5.87 -13.11 5.35
N ILE A 155 6.26 -14.30 4.88
CA ILE A 155 6.09 -14.73 3.49
C ILE A 155 4.61 -14.69 3.10
N THR A 156 3.71 -15.15 3.98
CA THR A 156 2.26 -15.04 3.75
C THR A 156 1.81 -13.58 3.63
N GLN A 157 2.36 -12.66 4.42
CA GLN A 157 2.06 -11.23 4.29
C GLN A 157 2.60 -10.64 2.98
N TYR A 158 3.77 -11.09 2.50
CA TYR A 158 4.35 -10.61 1.24
C TYR A 158 3.43 -10.90 0.06
N TYR A 159 2.87 -12.11 -0.02
CA TYR A 159 1.86 -12.46 -1.01
C TYR A 159 0.61 -11.58 -0.91
N ARG A 160 0.14 -11.26 0.32
CA ARG A 160 -1.06 -10.42 0.53
C ARG A 160 -0.83 -8.97 0.15
N ASP A 161 0.33 -8.42 0.48
CA ASP A 161 0.66 -7.03 0.21
C ASP A 161 1.09 -6.82 -1.25
N GLY A 162 1.32 -7.89 -2.02
CA GLY A 162 1.69 -7.81 -3.44
C GLY A 162 3.15 -7.44 -3.66
N VAL A 163 4.04 -7.91 -2.79
CA VAL A 163 5.49 -7.83 -2.98
C VAL A 163 5.87 -8.62 -4.24
N SER A 164 6.95 -8.23 -4.94
CA SER A 164 7.37 -8.91 -6.16
C SER A 164 7.76 -10.37 -5.91
N ASP A 165 7.49 -11.24 -6.90
CA ASP A 165 7.80 -12.67 -6.82
C ASP A 165 9.30 -12.93 -6.58
N GLU A 166 10.17 -12.08 -7.13
CA GLU A 166 11.62 -12.14 -6.90
C GLU A 166 11.97 -11.99 -5.42
N LEU A 167 11.39 -10.98 -4.75
CA LEU A 167 11.62 -10.73 -3.33
C LEU A 167 11.01 -11.83 -2.46
N ILE A 168 9.86 -12.37 -2.85
CA ILE A 168 9.22 -13.50 -2.16
C ILE A 168 10.12 -14.74 -2.24
N HIS A 169 10.61 -15.09 -3.43
CA HIS A 169 11.56 -16.20 -3.60
C HIS A 169 12.85 -15.99 -2.81
N LYS A 170 13.35 -14.75 -2.75
CA LYS A 170 14.49 -14.40 -1.92
C LYS A 170 14.20 -14.65 -0.44
N ALA A 171 13.02 -14.27 0.05
CA ALA A 171 12.60 -14.52 1.44
C ALA A 171 12.46 -16.03 1.75
N GLU A 172 11.89 -16.82 0.84
CA GLU A 172 11.83 -18.29 0.94
C GLU A 172 13.24 -18.92 0.99
N GLY A 173 14.17 -18.38 0.21
CA GLY A 173 15.59 -18.75 0.27
C GLY A 173 16.22 -18.42 1.62
N LEU A 174 15.93 -17.24 2.17
CA LEU A 174 16.40 -16.84 3.50
C LEU A 174 15.84 -17.72 4.61
N GLU A 175 14.56 -18.11 4.53
CA GLU A 175 13.96 -19.04 5.49
C GLU A 175 14.77 -20.35 5.56
N LYS A 176 15.02 -20.97 4.39
CA LYS A 176 15.82 -22.21 4.30
C LYS A 176 17.23 -22.00 4.85
N ARG A 177 17.87 -20.86 4.56
CA ARG A 177 19.19 -20.52 5.10
C ARG A 177 19.19 -20.41 6.62
N PHE A 178 18.22 -19.72 7.22
CA PHE A 178 18.12 -19.62 8.67
C PHE A 178 17.82 -20.95 9.35
N GLN A 179 17.00 -21.82 8.73
CA GLN A 179 16.80 -23.20 9.19
C GLN A 179 18.10 -24.00 9.15
N ALA A 180 18.87 -23.90 8.07
CA ALA A 180 20.18 -24.56 7.97
C ALA A 180 21.17 -24.04 9.02
N LEU A 181 21.23 -22.72 9.24
CA LEU A 181 22.08 -22.12 10.27
C LEU A 181 21.68 -22.60 11.68
N ALA A 182 20.39 -22.74 11.97
CA ALA A 182 19.91 -23.29 13.23
C ALA A 182 20.45 -24.72 13.46
N LEU A 183 20.33 -25.59 12.45
CA LEU A 183 20.83 -26.97 12.52
C LEU A 183 22.34 -27.03 12.76
N VAL A 184 23.12 -26.17 12.10
CA VAL A 184 24.58 -26.10 12.29
C VAL A 184 24.92 -25.68 13.72
N VAL A 185 24.22 -24.68 14.26
CA VAL A 185 24.43 -24.19 15.64
C VAL A 185 24.11 -25.28 16.65
N ASP A 186 22.98 -25.96 16.49
CA ASP A 186 22.56 -27.06 17.38
C ASP A 186 23.57 -28.20 17.37
N THR A 187 24.04 -28.59 16.19
CA THR A 187 25.07 -29.63 16.03
C THR A 187 26.36 -29.25 16.75
N ARG A 188 26.85 -28.03 16.55
CA ARG A 188 28.07 -27.55 17.22
C ARG A 188 27.92 -27.45 18.73
N ILE A 189 26.75 -27.04 19.23
CA ILE A 189 26.48 -27.00 20.67
C ILE A 189 26.48 -28.43 21.24
N ALA A 190 25.90 -29.40 20.54
CA ALA A 190 25.91 -30.80 20.96
C ALA A 190 27.34 -31.37 21.00
N GLU A 191 28.16 -31.12 19.97
CA GLU A 191 29.57 -31.51 19.92
C GLU A 191 30.40 -30.87 21.04
N ALA A 192 30.18 -29.58 21.33
CA ALA A 192 30.89 -28.89 22.39
C ALA A 192 30.51 -29.41 23.79
N LYS A 193 29.28 -29.91 23.97
CA LYS A 193 28.81 -30.52 25.22
C LYS A 193 29.26 -31.96 25.40
N SER A 194 29.46 -32.72 24.31
CA SER A 194 29.89 -34.12 24.38
C SER A 194 31.40 -34.28 24.65
N ARG A 195 32.20 -33.23 24.41
CA ARG A 195 33.64 -33.25 24.73
C ARG A 195 33.87 -33.33 26.24
N PRO A 196 34.61 -34.34 26.75
CA PRO A 196 34.91 -34.45 28.17
C PRO A 196 35.69 -33.23 28.64
N ARG A 197 35.25 -32.59 29.72
CA ARG A 197 36.03 -31.54 30.39
C ARG A 197 37.33 -32.17 30.86
N LYS A 198 38.48 -31.73 30.29
CA LYS A 198 39.79 -32.04 30.87
C LYS A 198 39.75 -31.58 32.33
N LYS A 199 39.78 -32.52 33.27
CA LYS A 199 40.03 -32.24 34.68
C LYS A 199 41.50 -31.81 34.77
N THR A 200 41.74 -30.51 34.92
CA THR A 200 42.98 -29.99 35.53
C THR A 200 42.94 -30.22 37.01
#